data_AF-A0A7R6VMM0-F1
#
_entry.id   AF-A0A7R6VMM0-F1
#
_cell.length_a   1.000
_cell.length_b   1.000
_cell.length_c   1.000
_cell.angle_alpha   90.00
_cell.angle_beta   90.00
_cell.angle_gamma   90.00
#
_symmetry.space_group_name_H-M   'P 1'
#
loop_
_entity.id
_entity.type
_entity.pdbx_description
1 polymer ?
#
loop_
_entity_poly.entity_id
_entity_poly.type
_entity_poly.pdbx_seq_one_letter_code
_entity_poly.pdbx_strand_id
1 'polypeptide(L)'
;MLRGAFGVNLKDVVCINPSFECSTCFAKDNCIYYEFYEEKNRFHKFRFDFTLKPKKLDFSLYLFNEACQKYPYVLSALYRMLTQKGLGVNRKKYEIEKIYLGGEVVFENEFKNLKTEPKNFKCDEFCPKVKIRFVTPLRIKREGKFLRP
;
A
#
# COMPACT_ATOMS: atom_id res chain seq x y z
N MET A 1 6.92 -4.45 -9.18
CA MET A 1 6.97 -5.74 -8.47
C MET A 1 6.15 -5.72 -7.17
N LEU A 2 6.47 -4.83 -6.21
CA LEU A 2 5.82 -4.79 -4.89
C LEU A 2 4.28 -4.68 -4.94
N ARG A 3 3.72 -3.73 -5.70
CA ARG A 3 2.26 -3.59 -5.82
C ARG A 3 1.57 -4.87 -6.30
N GLY A 4 2.15 -5.59 -7.26
CA GLY A 4 1.56 -6.84 -7.76
C GLY A 4 1.62 -7.95 -6.73
N ALA A 5 2.78 -8.15 -6.10
CA ALA A 5 2.94 -9.16 -5.05
C ALA A 5 2.04 -8.87 -3.84
N PHE A 6 1.93 -7.61 -3.43
CA PHE A 6 1.03 -7.17 -2.37
C PHE A 6 -0.42 -7.47 -2.72
N GLY A 7 -0.87 -7.15 -3.94
CA GLY A 7 -2.25 -7.39 -4.37
C GLY A 7 -2.66 -8.86 -4.30
N VAL A 8 -1.81 -9.77 -4.76
CA VAL A 8 -2.06 -11.22 -4.66
C VAL A 8 -2.19 -11.65 -3.20
N ASN A 9 -1.29 -11.19 -2.33
CA ASN A 9 -1.33 -11.55 -0.92
C ASN A 9 -2.49 -10.91 -0.17
N LEU A 10 -2.87 -9.68 -0.53
CA LEU A 10 -4.02 -9.00 0.04
C LEU A 10 -5.29 -9.75 -0.32
N LYS A 11 -5.46 -10.13 -1.60
CA LYS A 11 -6.60 -10.94 -2.04
C LYS A 11 -6.70 -12.23 -1.24
N ASP A 12 -5.60 -12.96 -1.13
CA ASP A 12 -5.57 -14.21 -0.37
C ASP A 12 -5.92 -14.04 1.11
N VAL A 13 -5.55 -12.91 1.73
CA VAL A 13 -5.80 -12.63 3.16
C VAL A 13 -7.24 -12.21 3.41
N VAL A 14 -7.88 -11.47 2.49
CA VAL A 14 -9.18 -10.82 2.75
C VAL A 14 -10.36 -11.42 1.97
N CYS A 15 -10.09 -12.22 0.93
CA CYS A 15 -11.14 -12.75 0.07
C CYS A 15 -11.84 -13.92 0.75
N ILE A 16 -13.09 -13.69 1.17
CA ILE A 16 -13.99 -14.72 1.69
C ILE A 16 -14.90 -15.32 0.60
N ASN A 17 -14.86 -14.80 -0.62
CA ASN A 17 -15.68 -15.31 -1.73
C ASN A 17 -15.03 -16.59 -2.31
N PRO A 18 -15.72 -17.74 -2.30
CA PRO A 18 -15.18 -19.00 -2.82
C PRO A 18 -14.81 -18.96 -4.30
N SER A 19 -15.48 -18.15 -5.12
CA SER A 19 -15.17 -18.07 -6.56
C SER A 19 -13.92 -17.25 -6.87
N PHE A 20 -13.42 -16.45 -5.93
CA PHE A 20 -12.36 -15.46 -6.16
C PHE A 20 -12.65 -14.44 -7.27
N GLU A 21 -13.89 -14.36 -7.75
CA GLU A 21 -14.32 -13.40 -8.77
C GLU A 21 -14.86 -12.11 -8.13
N CYS A 22 -14.34 -10.97 -8.58
CA CYS A 22 -14.71 -9.66 -8.04
C CYS A 22 -15.84 -8.97 -8.82
N SER A 23 -16.17 -9.44 -10.02
CA SER A 23 -17.21 -8.85 -10.89
C SER A 23 -18.63 -9.06 -10.35
N THR A 24 -18.88 -10.11 -9.58
CA THR A 24 -20.19 -10.49 -9.03
C THR A 24 -20.18 -10.70 -7.51
N CYS A 25 -19.05 -10.38 -6.85
CA CYS A 25 -18.87 -10.58 -5.41
C CYS A 25 -19.91 -9.82 -4.57
N PHE A 26 -20.43 -10.47 -3.52
CA PHE A 26 -21.39 -9.88 -2.57
C PHE A 26 -20.75 -8.89 -1.60
N ALA A 27 -19.43 -8.97 -1.37
CA ALA A 27 -18.72 -8.20 -0.35
C ALA A 27 -18.00 -6.95 -0.89
N LYS A 28 -18.25 -6.54 -2.15
CA LYS A 28 -17.46 -5.50 -2.83
C LYS A 28 -17.36 -4.20 -2.05
N ASP A 29 -18.48 -3.73 -1.51
CA ASP A 29 -18.56 -2.41 -0.85
C ASP A 29 -17.68 -2.32 0.42
N ASN A 30 -17.38 -3.45 1.04
CA ASN A 30 -16.54 -3.51 2.24
C ASN A 30 -15.18 -4.19 2.00
N CYS A 31 -14.91 -4.69 0.80
CA CYS A 31 -13.69 -5.45 0.49
C CYS A 31 -12.52 -4.53 0.16
N ILE A 32 -11.50 -4.51 1.03
CA ILE A 32 -10.28 -3.72 0.80
C ILE A 32 -9.57 -4.09 -0.51
N TYR A 33 -9.56 -5.37 -0.89
CA TYR A 33 -8.94 -5.77 -2.16
C TYR A 33 -9.69 -5.16 -3.36
N TYR A 34 -11.03 -5.15 -3.31
CA TYR A 34 -11.85 -4.56 -4.36
C TYR A 34 -11.56 -3.06 -4.50
N GLU A 35 -11.61 -2.32 -3.38
CA GLU A 35 -11.28 -0.90 -3.31
C GLU A 35 -9.87 -0.59 -3.86
N PHE A 36 -8.88 -1.45 -3.57
CA PHE A 36 -7.48 -1.20 -3.95
C PHE A 36 -7.14 -1.60 -5.38
N TYR A 37 -7.82 -2.59 -5.96
CA TYR A 37 -7.39 -3.21 -7.23
C TYR A 37 -8.47 -3.29 -8.32
N GLU A 38 -9.75 -3.39 -7.95
CA GLU A 38 -10.82 -3.73 -8.89
C GLU A 38 -11.76 -2.55 -9.17
N GLU A 39 -11.92 -1.63 -8.21
CA GLU A 39 -12.76 -0.45 -8.38
C GLU A 39 -12.21 0.44 -9.51
N LYS A 40 -13.06 0.71 -10.51
CA LYS A 40 -12.68 1.44 -11.71
C LYS A 40 -12.84 2.94 -11.51
N ASN A 41 -11.99 3.72 -12.18
CA ASN A 41 -12.07 5.18 -12.24
C ASN A 41 -12.04 5.88 -10.86
N ARG A 42 -11.36 5.26 -9.89
CA ARG A 42 -11.10 5.84 -8.56
C ARG A 42 -9.62 5.97 -8.28
N PHE A 43 -9.28 6.91 -7.41
CA PHE A 43 -7.96 6.99 -6.81
C PHE A 43 -7.83 5.90 -5.76
N HIS A 44 -6.79 5.07 -5.88
CA HIS A 44 -6.51 4.05 -4.88
C HIS A 44 -6.08 4.71 -3.57
N LYS A 45 -6.69 4.29 -2.46
CA LYS A 45 -6.44 4.86 -1.12
C LYS A 45 -5.20 4.28 -0.45
N PHE A 46 -4.21 3.89 -1.25
CA PHE A 46 -2.89 3.51 -0.79
C PHE A 46 -1.81 3.87 -1.80
N ARG A 47 -0.59 4.06 -1.31
CA ARG A 47 0.59 4.35 -2.15
C ARG A 47 1.84 3.70 -1.58
N PHE A 48 2.56 2.98 -2.43
CA PHE A 48 3.93 2.59 -2.14
C PHE A 48 4.88 3.76 -2.32
N ASP A 49 5.84 3.85 -1.42
CA ASP A 49 6.98 4.75 -1.50
C ASP A 49 8.26 3.98 -1.25
N PHE A 50 9.30 4.32 -1.99
CA PHE A 50 10.53 3.56 -2.00
C PHE A 50 11.69 4.44 -2.41
N THR A 51 12.84 4.21 -1.79
CA THR A 51 14.10 4.82 -2.19
C THR A 51 14.63 4.12 -3.43
N LEU A 52 15.18 4.89 -4.38
CA LEU A 52 15.82 4.33 -5.56
C LEU A 52 17.15 3.65 -5.17
N LYS A 53 17.37 2.42 -5.67
CA LYS A 53 18.59 1.62 -5.43
C LYS A 53 18.90 1.41 -3.94
N PRO A 54 17.98 0.88 -3.13
CA PRO A 54 18.23 0.67 -1.73
C PRO A 54 19.18 -0.54 -1.55
N LYS A 55 20.08 -0.48 -0.56
CA LYS A 55 21.01 -1.59 -0.25
C LYS A 55 20.28 -2.83 0.31
N LYS A 56 19.21 -2.59 1.05
CA LYS A 56 18.28 -3.59 1.59
C LYS A 56 16.88 -3.33 1.03
N LEU A 57 15.99 -4.31 1.11
CA LEU A 57 14.58 -4.09 0.76
C LEU A 57 13.95 -3.21 1.85
N ASP A 58 13.74 -1.94 1.52
CA ASP A 58 13.13 -0.94 2.39
C ASP A 58 12.10 -0.15 1.58
N PHE A 59 10.88 -0.07 2.09
CA PHE A 59 9.77 0.63 1.46
C PHE A 59 8.72 1.03 2.50
N SER A 60 7.94 2.05 2.17
CA SER A 60 6.76 2.47 2.92
C SER A 60 5.49 2.21 2.12
N LEU A 61 4.39 1.98 2.83
CA LEU A 61 3.04 1.95 2.27
C LEU A 61 2.17 2.93 3.05
N TYR A 62 1.72 3.98 2.37
CA TYR A 62 0.79 4.96 2.92
C TYR A 62 -0.64 4.53 2.66
N LEU A 63 -1.49 4.67 3.67
CA LEU A 63 -2.94 4.50 3.59
C LEU A 63 -3.60 5.87 3.70
N PHE A 64 -4.74 6.03 3.03
CA PHE A 64 -5.48 7.30 3.01
C PHE A 64 -6.95 7.07 3.37
N ASN A 65 -7.58 8.09 3.97
CA ASN A 65 -9.00 8.10 4.30
C ASN A 65 -9.43 6.84 5.10
N GLU A 66 -10.54 6.21 4.75
CA GLU A 66 -11.06 5.04 5.48
C GLU A 66 -10.15 3.80 5.37
N ALA A 67 -9.26 3.75 4.37
CA ALA A 67 -8.32 2.65 4.23
C ALA A 67 -7.33 2.61 5.41
N CYS A 68 -7.13 3.74 6.09
CA CYS A 68 -6.34 3.81 7.32
C CYS A 68 -6.88 2.88 8.41
N GLN A 69 -8.20 2.66 8.50
CA GLN A 69 -8.78 1.76 9.50
C GLN A 69 -8.54 0.27 9.15
N LYS A 70 -8.20 -0.02 7.89
CA LYS A 70 -8.00 -1.38 7.38
C LYS A 70 -6.53 -1.83 7.45
N TYR A 71 -5.67 -1.09 8.17
CA TYR A 71 -4.24 -1.39 8.31
C TYR A 71 -3.92 -2.82 8.80
N PRO A 72 -4.71 -3.49 9.66
CA PRO A 72 -4.37 -4.85 10.09
C PRO A 72 -4.32 -5.85 8.93
N TYR A 73 -5.24 -5.72 7.96
CA TYR A 73 -5.26 -6.56 6.76
C TYR A 73 -4.06 -6.27 5.85
N VAL A 74 -3.70 -4.99 5.73
CA VAL A 74 -2.54 -4.56 4.94
C VAL A 74 -1.26 -5.11 5.54
N LEU A 75 -1.09 -5.00 6.86
CA LEU A 75 0.07 -5.51 7.59
C LEU A 75 0.18 -7.03 7.46
N SER A 76 -0.93 -7.76 7.64
CA SER A 76 -0.97 -9.21 7.45
C SER A 76 -0.58 -9.62 6.03
N ALA A 77 -1.10 -8.93 5.02
CA ALA A 77 -0.77 -9.18 3.61
C ALA A 77 0.71 -8.88 3.29
N LEU A 78 1.27 -7.80 3.81
CA LEU A 78 2.69 -7.47 3.65
C LEU A 78 3.60 -8.48 4.35
N TYR A 79 3.26 -8.88 5.58
CA TYR A 79 4.00 -9.89 6.33
C TYR A 79 4.02 -11.21 5.56
N ARG A 80 2.85 -11.71 5.15
CA ARG A 80 2.70 -12.92 4.33
C ARG A 80 3.46 -12.83 3.00
N MET A 81 3.39 -11.68 2.34
CA MET A 81 4.10 -11.42 1.09
C MET A 81 5.62 -11.61 1.25
N LEU A 82 6.20 -11.09 2.34
CA LEU A 82 7.65 -11.10 2.54
C LEU A 82 8.17 -12.42 3.12
N THR A 83 7.47 -13.00 4.10
CA THR A 83 7.98 -14.14 4.87
C THR A 83 7.49 -15.50 4.33
N GLN A 84 6.28 -15.56 3.77
CA GLN A 84 5.66 -16.83 3.38
C GLN A 84 5.64 -17.05 1.86
N LYS A 85 5.28 -16.03 1.08
CA LYS A 85 5.15 -16.14 -0.39
C LYS A 85 6.38 -15.65 -1.16
N GLY A 86 7.12 -14.68 -0.62
CA GLY A 86 8.29 -14.10 -1.25
C GLY A 86 8.02 -13.25 -2.49
N LEU A 87 9.09 -12.66 -3.04
CA LEU A 87 9.06 -11.73 -4.16
C LEU A 87 9.80 -12.26 -5.39
N GLY A 88 9.38 -11.79 -6.57
CA GLY A 88 10.00 -12.13 -7.85
C GLY A 88 9.69 -13.55 -8.33
N VAL A 89 10.28 -13.93 -9.47
CA VAL A 89 10.08 -15.24 -10.09
C VAL A 89 10.51 -16.37 -9.15
N ASN A 90 11.64 -16.19 -8.46
CA ASN A 90 12.18 -17.18 -7.53
C ASN A 90 11.49 -17.19 -6.16
N ARG A 91 10.44 -16.37 -5.96
CA ARG A 91 9.69 -16.28 -4.70
C ARG A 91 10.63 -16.12 -3.48
N LYS A 92 11.64 -15.27 -3.62
CA LYS A 92 12.65 -15.03 -2.57
C LYS A 92 11.95 -14.49 -1.33
N LYS A 93 12.09 -15.18 -0.21
CA LYS A 93 11.58 -14.78 1.10
C LYS A 93 12.57 -13.85 1.80
N TYR A 94 12.06 -13.04 2.70
CA TYR A 94 12.83 -12.07 3.47
C TYR A 94 12.54 -12.23 4.96
N GLU A 95 13.58 -12.11 5.75
CA GLU A 95 13.46 -11.83 7.17
C GLU A 95 13.16 -10.35 7.36
N ILE A 96 12.16 -10.05 8.20
CA ILE A 96 11.75 -8.67 8.47
C ILE A 96 12.51 -8.19 9.69
N GLU A 97 13.33 -7.17 9.52
CA GLU A 97 14.11 -6.57 10.62
C GLU A 97 13.18 -5.75 11.54
N LYS A 98 12.40 -4.82 10.97
CA LYS A 98 11.46 -3.95 11.70
C LYS A 98 10.25 -3.60 10.85
N ILE A 99 9.12 -3.35 11.51
CA ILE A 99 7.95 -2.71 10.90
C ILE A 99 7.55 -1.50 11.73
N TYR A 100 7.32 -0.39 11.04
CA TYR A 100 6.80 0.84 11.62
C TYR A 100 5.36 1.07 11.20
N LEU A 101 4.51 1.49 12.13
CA LEU A 101 3.12 1.85 11.89
C LEU A 101 2.84 3.20 12.54
N GLY A 102 2.47 4.20 11.75
CA GLY A 102 2.25 5.57 12.24
C GLY A 102 3.50 6.28 12.77
N GLY A 103 4.69 5.66 12.69
CA GLY A 103 5.94 6.14 13.28
C GLY A 103 6.44 5.28 14.45
N GLU A 104 5.59 4.41 14.98
CA GLU A 104 5.92 3.52 16.11
C GLU A 104 6.39 2.16 15.62
N VAL A 105 7.34 1.54 16.33
CA VAL A 105 7.81 0.18 16.04
C VAL A 105 6.76 -0.83 16.50
N VAL A 106 6.15 -1.54 15.55
CA VAL A 106 5.13 -2.57 15.83
C VAL A 106 5.60 -4.00 15.61
N PHE A 107 6.77 -4.17 15.00
CA PHE A 107 7.42 -5.46 14.86
C PHE A 107 8.93 -5.30 15.02
N GLU A 108 9.51 -6.11 15.90
CA GLU A 108 10.94 -6.28 16.09
C GLU A 108 11.12 -7.68 16.70
N ASN A 109 11.46 -8.66 15.86
CA ASN A 109 11.40 -10.11 16.14
C ASN A 109 9.97 -10.66 16.35
N GLU A 110 9.12 -9.94 17.06
CA GLU A 110 7.71 -10.28 17.31
C GLU A 110 6.79 -9.07 17.15
N PHE A 111 5.49 -9.33 16.96
CA PHE A 111 4.48 -8.26 16.89
C PHE A 111 4.19 -7.71 18.28
N LYS A 112 4.29 -6.39 18.40
CA LYS A 112 3.90 -5.61 19.59
C LYS A 112 2.46 -5.11 19.42
N ASN A 113 2.03 -4.21 20.31
CA ASN A 113 0.68 -3.62 20.26
C ASN A 113 0.41 -2.95 18.90
N LEU A 114 -0.57 -3.48 18.17
CA LEU A 114 -1.02 -2.97 16.88
C LEU A 114 -2.11 -1.93 17.11
N LYS A 115 -1.73 -0.71 17.49
CA LYS A 115 -2.65 0.43 17.55
C LYS A 115 -1.98 1.66 16.98
N THR A 116 -2.67 2.31 16.06
CA THR A 116 -2.26 3.57 15.47
C THR A 116 -3.49 4.38 15.11
N GLU A 117 -3.38 5.69 15.20
CA GLU A 117 -4.40 6.61 14.72
C GLU A 117 -3.96 7.22 13.38
N PRO A 118 -4.90 7.45 12.44
CA PRO A 118 -4.58 8.14 11.19
C PRO A 118 -4.02 9.53 11.46
N LYS A 119 -2.94 9.88 10.78
CA LYS A 119 -2.42 11.25 10.80
C LYS A 119 -3.32 12.15 9.98
N ASN A 120 -3.77 13.25 10.58
CA ASN A 120 -4.52 14.29 9.89
C ASN A 120 -3.57 15.39 9.42
N PHE A 121 -3.68 15.78 8.16
CA PHE A 121 -2.97 16.92 7.61
C PHE A 121 -3.92 18.11 7.54
N LYS A 122 -3.55 19.23 8.18
CA LYS A 122 -4.25 20.51 8.08
C LYS A 122 -3.29 21.56 7.56
N CYS A 123 -3.73 22.35 6.59
CA CYS A 123 -2.98 23.45 6.03
C CYS A 123 -3.72 24.74 6.36
N ASP A 124 -3.28 25.43 7.41
CA ASP A 124 -3.96 26.64 7.92
C ASP A 124 -3.57 27.91 7.15
N GLU A 125 -2.46 27.87 6.41
CA GLU A 125 -1.92 29.03 5.71
C GLU A 125 -1.99 28.87 4.19
N PHE A 126 -2.50 29.89 3.52
CA PHE A 126 -2.46 29.99 2.07
C PHE A 126 -1.09 30.51 1.62
N CYS A 127 -0.38 29.71 0.84
CA CYS A 127 0.88 30.12 0.22
C CYS A 127 0.70 30.28 -1.30
N PRO A 128 0.77 31.50 -1.85
CA PRO A 128 0.54 31.74 -3.28
C PRO A 128 1.68 31.22 -4.18
N LYS A 129 2.86 30.95 -3.60
CA LYS A 129 4.06 30.51 -4.33
C LYS A 129 4.68 29.31 -3.63
N VAL A 130 4.49 28.13 -4.22
CA VAL A 130 5.07 26.89 -3.73
C VAL A 130 6.18 26.38 -4.64
N LYS A 131 7.28 25.96 -4.04
CA LYS A 131 8.35 25.25 -4.76
C LYS A 131 8.17 23.75 -4.55
N ILE A 132 7.90 23.03 -5.64
CA ILE A 132 7.73 21.57 -5.61
C ILE A 132 9.00 20.91 -6.13
N ARG A 133 9.55 19.96 -5.37
CA ARG A 133 10.71 19.14 -5.78
C ARG A 133 10.27 17.69 -5.94
N PHE A 134 10.39 17.16 -7.14
CA PHE A 134 10.10 15.75 -7.42
C PHE A 134 11.31 14.89 -7.05
N VAL A 135 11.19 14.15 -5.95
CA VAL A 135 12.23 13.21 -5.49
C VAL A 135 12.14 11.84 -6.18
N THR A 136 10.98 11.53 -6.77
CA THR A 136 10.75 10.37 -7.64
C THR A 136 10.22 10.85 -8.99
N PRO A 137 10.49 10.14 -10.11
CA PRO A 137 9.95 10.51 -11.42
C PRO A 137 8.44 10.71 -11.41
N LEU A 138 7.98 11.87 -11.90
CA LEU A 138 6.57 12.20 -12.02
C LEU A 138 6.05 11.79 -13.40
N ARG A 139 4.88 11.16 -13.45
CA ARG A 139 4.19 10.80 -14.71
C ARG A 139 2.81 11.45 -14.72
N ILE A 140 2.59 12.38 -15.65
CA ILE A 140 1.29 13.04 -15.85
C ILE A 140 0.73 12.61 -17.20
N LYS A 141 -0.59 12.36 -17.24
CA LYS A 141 -1.32 12.02 -18.47
C LYS A 141 -2.43 13.04 -18.68
N ARG A 142 -2.54 13.58 -19.90
CA ARG A 142 -3.63 14.46 -20.35
C ARG A 142 -4.14 13.93 -21.69
N GLU A 143 -5.45 13.76 -21.82
CA GLU A 143 -6.10 13.31 -23.06
C GLU A 143 -5.43 12.07 -23.69
N GLY A 144 -5.18 11.05 -22.87
CA GLY A 144 -4.59 9.81 -23.39
C GLY A 144 -3.06 9.84 -23.56
N LYS A 145 -2.39 11.01 -23.49
CA LYS A 145 -0.97 11.17 -23.79
C LYS A 145 -0.15 11.52 -22.55
N PHE A 146 1.09 11.03 -22.48
CA PHE A 146 2.01 11.44 -21.43
C PHE A 146 2.50 12.86 -21.69
N LEU A 147 2.37 13.71 -20.68
CA LEU A 147 3.05 14.99 -20.68
C LEU A 147 4.53 14.71 -20.40
N ARG A 148 5.40 15.25 -21.24
CA ARG A 148 6.83 15.31 -20.96
C ARG A 148 7.04 16.62 -20.19
N PRO A 149 7.43 16.56 -18.91
CA PRO A 149 7.86 17.75 -18.19
C PRO A 149 9.16 18.30 -18.77
#